data_AF-A0A7W3APH4-F1
#
_entry.id   AF-A0A7W3APH4-F1
#
_cell.length_a   1.000
_cell.length_b   1.000
_cell.length_c   1.000
_cell.angle_alpha   90.00
_cell.angle_beta   90.00
_cell.angle_gamma   90.00
#
_symmetry.space_group_name_H-M   'P 1'
#
loop_
_entity.id
_entity.type
_entity.pdbx_description
1 polymer ?
#
loop_
_entity_poly.entity_id
_entity_poly.type
_entity_poly.pdbx_seq_one_letter_code
_entity_poly.pdbx_strand_id
1 'polypeptide(L)'
;AGFSPSYKKIVIGDDEITMPGDKVVKFKRASKATYINKSGVLTEAAIDEPRFERDGLLIEGQRTNLLLNSISPSKWNKSSNLELTEISTDSFNFTYGRFTVKDTLIGQTSAINIVTVSGSKGFDVTGDEKYVTISCRVRSDVENIRCRLRFEHHDGSTYTFLGDAYLNLSTLVIDKTGGAANRIIAKAVKDEATGWIFYQATINALDTESMIGAMVQYAPVKGSGTASGDYLDIATPQVEGGSSASSFIVTDTTASTRASDIVTVPIKNNLYSLPFTVLVEVHKNWNKTPNAAPRVFDTGGHQTGAAIILGFGSSADYDGFPYCDIGGANRRINENASLEKMVMGMRVKSDLSTCSVSNGRISSETKTTWSYIQNSATIRIGGQTTAGLRHLFGHIRNFRI
;
A
#
# COMPACT_ATOMS: atom_id res chain seq x y z
N ALA A 1 25.87 11.68 35.78
CA ALA A 1 25.31 12.87 35.10
C ALA A 1 23.80 12.68 34.97
N GLY A 2 23.00 13.54 35.61
CA GLY A 2 21.55 13.41 35.66
C GLY A 2 20.90 13.72 34.32
N PHE A 3 20.15 12.77 33.77
CA PHE A 3 19.40 12.94 32.53
C PHE A 3 18.08 13.64 32.84
N SER A 4 17.93 14.89 32.37
CA SER A 4 16.62 15.51 32.27
C SER A 4 15.78 14.70 31.27
N PRO A 5 14.59 14.19 31.62
CA PRO A 5 13.68 13.64 30.63
C PRO A 5 13.43 14.71 29.57
N SER A 6 13.60 14.39 28.29
CA SER A 6 13.03 15.24 27.23
C SER A 6 11.52 15.26 27.43
N TYR A 7 10.90 16.42 27.63
CA TYR A 7 9.46 16.53 27.80
C TYR A 7 8.79 16.94 26.49
N LYS A 8 7.59 16.43 26.22
CA LYS A 8 6.73 16.90 25.13
C LYS A 8 5.57 17.69 25.74
N LYS A 9 5.39 18.92 25.28
CA LYS A 9 4.23 19.76 25.59
C LYS A 9 3.12 19.43 24.60
N ILE A 10 1.93 19.15 25.10
CA ILE A 10 0.72 18.87 24.33
C ILE A 10 -0.31 19.89 24.79
N VAL A 11 -0.88 20.65 23.87
CA VAL A 11 -1.96 21.59 24.16
C VAL A 11 -3.28 20.92 23.85
N ILE A 12 -4.21 20.88 24.80
CA ILE A 12 -5.58 20.37 24.66
C ILE A 12 -6.53 21.48 25.07
N GLY A 13 -7.12 22.19 24.10
CA GLY A 13 -7.85 23.42 24.39
C GLY A 13 -6.91 24.49 24.94
N ASP A 14 -7.23 25.02 26.12
CA ASP A 14 -6.38 25.99 26.83
C ASP A 14 -5.35 25.32 27.76
N ASP A 15 -5.42 24.00 27.95
CA ASP A 15 -4.54 23.26 28.86
C ASP A 15 -3.25 22.83 28.17
N GLU A 16 -2.11 23.14 28.80
CA GLU A 16 -0.80 22.64 28.37
C GLU A 16 -0.34 21.48 29.27
N ILE A 17 -0.32 20.27 28.72
CA ILE A 17 0.15 19.06 29.39
C ILE A 17 1.60 18.79 29.02
N THR A 18 2.47 18.70 30.02
CA THR A 18 3.87 18.31 29.83
C THR A 18 4.02 16.81 30.14
N MET A 19 4.36 16.01 29.13
CA MET A 19 4.56 14.56 29.28
C MET A 19 6.03 14.15 29.13
N PRO A 20 6.53 13.19 29.93
CA PRO A 20 7.84 12.60 29.71
C PRO A 20 7.92 11.97 28.32
N GLY A 21 8.94 12.31 27.54
CA GLY A 21 9.12 11.82 26.18
C GLY A 21 9.39 10.31 26.09
N ASP A 22 9.74 9.67 27.21
CA ASP A 22 9.84 8.20 27.32
C ASP A 22 8.48 7.51 27.49
N LYS A 23 7.37 8.26 27.57
CA LYS A 23 5.98 7.77 27.59
C LYS A 23 5.20 8.09 26.32
N VAL A 24 5.87 8.54 25.27
CA VAL A 24 5.23 9.03 24.03
C VAL A 24 5.65 8.16 22.85
N VAL A 25 4.66 7.68 22.10
CA VAL A 25 4.88 7.11 20.77
C VAL A 25 5.20 8.26 19.81
N LYS A 26 6.34 8.17 19.13
CA LYS A 26 6.76 9.16 18.15
C LYS A 26 6.35 8.70 16.76
N PHE A 27 5.68 9.57 16.02
CA PHE A 27 5.36 9.39 14.62
C PHE A 27 6.11 10.47 13.81
N LYS A 28 6.70 10.09 12.69
CA LYS A 28 7.35 11.00 11.74
C LYS A 28 7.00 10.63 10.30
N ARG A 29 6.64 11.64 9.50
CA ARG A 29 6.48 11.53 8.05
C ARG A 29 6.80 12.89 7.44
N ALA A 30 7.79 12.96 6.57
CA ALA A 30 8.32 14.22 6.00
C ALA A 30 7.42 14.88 4.92
N SER A 31 6.24 14.32 4.65
CA SER A 31 5.27 14.84 3.69
C SER A 31 3.86 14.78 4.28
N LYS A 32 2.96 15.55 3.68
CA LYS A 32 1.53 15.25 3.80
C LYS A 32 1.21 13.91 3.15
N ALA A 33 0.07 13.32 3.50
CA ALA A 33 -0.39 12.07 2.90
C ALA A 33 -1.91 11.93 3.02
N THR A 34 -2.55 11.35 2.00
CA THR A 34 -3.98 11.05 2.08
C THR A 34 -4.25 9.70 2.78
N TYR A 35 -5.48 9.52 3.23
CA TYR A 35 -6.03 8.25 3.73
C TYR A 35 -7.55 8.29 3.68
N ILE A 36 -8.18 7.13 3.82
CA ILE A 36 -9.62 7.03 4.00
C ILE A 36 -9.90 6.96 5.50
N ASN A 37 -10.47 8.02 6.06
CA ASN A 37 -10.75 8.06 7.49
C ASN A 37 -11.85 7.04 7.87
N LYS A 38 -12.12 6.91 9.18
CA LYS A 38 -13.09 5.93 9.69
C LYS A 38 -14.54 6.17 9.25
N SER A 39 -14.84 7.33 8.68
CA SER A 39 -16.13 7.68 8.09
C SER A 39 -16.18 7.46 6.57
N GLY A 40 -15.13 6.89 5.97
CA GLY A 40 -15.05 6.62 4.53
C GLY A 40 -14.61 7.82 3.68
N VAL A 41 -14.24 8.94 4.30
CA VAL A 41 -13.94 10.20 3.60
C VAL A 41 -12.44 10.28 3.26
N LEU A 42 -12.12 10.62 2.02
CA LEU A 42 -10.75 10.95 1.60
C LEU A 42 -10.28 12.19 2.38
N THR A 43 -9.23 11.99 3.17
CA THR A 43 -8.70 12.99 4.10
C THR A 43 -7.20 13.17 3.87
N GLU A 44 -6.70 14.38 4.07
CA GLU A 44 -5.26 14.67 4.08
C GLU A 44 -4.78 14.79 5.53
N ALA A 45 -3.74 14.03 5.87
CA ALA A 45 -3.00 14.19 7.12
C ALA A 45 -1.79 15.10 6.90
N ALA A 46 -1.55 16.01 7.84
CA ALA A 46 -0.40 16.89 7.85
C ALA A 46 0.93 16.11 7.99
N ILE A 47 2.04 16.84 7.87
CA ILE A 47 3.37 16.32 8.22
C ILE A 47 3.35 15.85 9.68
N ASP A 48 3.97 14.70 9.95
CA ASP A 48 4.01 14.06 11.26
C ASP A 48 2.63 13.70 11.88
N GLU A 49 1.54 13.79 11.12
CA GLU A 49 0.21 13.37 11.57
C GLU A 49 -0.05 11.88 11.21
N PRO A 50 -0.34 11.02 12.20
CA PRO A 50 -0.66 9.62 11.96
C PRO A 50 -2.00 9.47 11.22
N ARG A 51 -2.10 8.43 10.38
CA ARG A 51 -3.29 8.15 9.57
C ARG A 51 -4.03 6.96 10.16
N PHE A 52 -5.26 7.17 10.62
CA PHE A 52 -6.09 6.11 11.20
C PHE A 52 -7.28 5.79 10.31
N GLU A 53 -7.24 4.61 9.69
CA GLU A 53 -8.35 4.09 8.90
C GLU A 53 -9.19 3.12 9.73
N ARG A 54 -10.20 2.50 9.10
CA ARG A 54 -11.06 1.50 9.76
C ARG A 54 -10.28 0.35 10.39
N ASP A 55 -9.19 -0.07 9.75
CA ASP A 55 -8.42 -1.25 10.16
C ASP A 55 -7.26 -0.95 11.13
N GLY A 56 -7.02 0.32 11.48
CA GLY A 56 -6.02 0.71 12.48
C GLY A 56 -5.14 1.87 12.04
N LEU A 57 -3.94 1.95 12.64
CA LEU A 57 -2.89 2.86 12.21
C LEU A 57 -2.35 2.39 10.86
N LEU A 58 -2.56 3.19 9.81
CA LEU A 58 -1.99 2.94 8.50
C LEU A 58 -0.50 3.23 8.53
N ILE A 59 0.30 2.24 8.11
CA ILE A 59 1.74 2.35 7.92
C ILE A 59 2.09 1.97 6.50
N GLU A 60 2.83 2.85 5.84
CA GLU A 60 3.31 2.62 4.50
C GLU A 60 4.71 3.21 4.28
N GLY A 61 5.48 2.57 3.41
CA GLY A 61 6.77 3.09 2.96
C GLY A 61 6.65 4.19 1.92
N GLN A 62 7.78 4.81 1.58
CA GLN A 62 7.84 5.82 0.53
C GLN A 62 7.34 5.27 -0.82
N ARG A 63 6.50 6.07 -1.50
CA ARG A 63 5.99 5.78 -2.84
C ARG A 63 5.85 7.07 -3.64
N THR A 64 5.84 6.94 -4.97
CA THR A 64 5.74 8.06 -5.90
C THR A 64 4.66 7.76 -6.92
N ASN A 65 3.68 8.68 -7.03
CA ASN A 65 2.69 8.62 -8.10
C ASN A 65 3.25 9.32 -9.35
N LEU A 66 3.30 8.58 -10.45
CA LEU A 66 3.82 9.03 -11.74
C LEU A 66 2.75 9.67 -12.63
N LEU A 67 1.46 9.51 -12.31
CA LEU A 67 0.41 10.23 -13.02
C LEU A 67 0.38 11.68 -12.55
N LEU A 68 0.20 12.59 -13.50
CA LEU A 68 0.18 14.03 -13.27
C LEU A 68 -1.25 14.54 -13.16
N ASN A 69 -1.43 15.64 -12.43
CA ASN A 69 -2.70 16.32 -12.24
C ASN A 69 -3.79 15.36 -11.71
N SER A 70 -3.45 14.49 -10.75
CA SER A 70 -4.29 13.33 -10.37
C SER A 70 -5.64 13.71 -9.75
N ILE A 71 -5.86 14.99 -9.40
CA ILE A 71 -7.16 15.54 -8.94
C ILE A 71 -7.79 16.53 -9.93
N SER A 72 -7.24 16.67 -11.15
CA SER A 72 -7.76 17.57 -12.19
C SER A 72 -8.07 16.82 -13.49
N PRO A 73 -9.24 16.15 -13.57
CA PRO A 73 -9.63 15.34 -14.73
C PRO A 73 -9.57 16.07 -16.09
N SER A 74 -9.77 17.39 -16.10
CA SER A 74 -9.67 18.23 -17.31
C SER A 74 -8.28 18.26 -17.93
N LYS A 75 -7.23 17.95 -17.15
CA LYS A 75 -5.83 17.94 -17.60
C LYS A 75 -5.33 16.54 -17.95
N TRP A 76 -6.15 15.51 -17.81
CA TRP A 76 -5.74 14.16 -18.17
C TRP A 76 -5.66 14.00 -19.69
N ASN A 77 -4.67 13.22 -20.13
CA ASN A 77 -4.39 12.89 -21.52
C ASN A 77 -5.35 11.83 -22.09
N LYS A 78 -6.65 12.11 -21.97
CA LYS A 78 -7.73 11.27 -22.51
C LYS A 78 -7.73 11.25 -24.04
N SER A 79 -8.27 10.18 -24.61
CA SER A 79 -8.55 10.09 -26.04
C SER A 79 -9.46 11.22 -26.52
N SER A 80 -9.26 11.69 -27.75
CA SER A 80 -10.15 12.66 -28.40
C SER A 80 -11.57 12.12 -28.63
N ASN A 81 -11.76 10.80 -28.55
CA ASN A 81 -13.05 10.13 -28.65
C ASN A 81 -13.81 10.02 -27.30
N LEU A 82 -13.25 10.60 -26.22
CA LEU A 82 -13.97 10.79 -24.96
C LEU A 82 -14.27 12.26 -24.75
N GLU A 83 -15.45 12.51 -24.22
CA GLU A 83 -15.85 13.79 -23.69
C GLU A 83 -15.81 13.75 -22.16
N LEU A 84 -15.27 14.80 -21.55
CA LEU A 84 -15.34 14.99 -20.10
C LEU A 84 -16.64 15.73 -19.82
N THR A 85 -17.70 14.99 -19.51
CA THR A 85 -19.06 15.51 -19.39
C THR A 85 -19.38 16.02 -17.99
N GLU A 86 -18.60 15.62 -16.99
CA GLU A 86 -18.75 16.05 -15.60
C GLU A 86 -17.40 16.11 -14.88
N ILE A 87 -17.23 17.11 -14.02
CA ILE A 87 -16.22 17.13 -12.97
C ILE A 87 -16.93 17.48 -11.68
N SER A 88 -16.84 16.62 -10.68
CA SER A 88 -17.53 16.81 -9.41
C SER A 88 -16.70 16.22 -8.26
N THR A 89 -17.11 16.53 -7.03
CA THR A 89 -16.58 15.93 -5.81
C THR A 89 -17.75 15.35 -5.04
N ASP A 90 -17.66 14.06 -4.69
CA ASP A 90 -18.73 13.39 -3.96
C ASP A 90 -18.72 13.71 -2.45
N SER A 91 -19.71 13.18 -1.72
CA SER A 91 -19.84 13.36 -0.27
C SER A 91 -18.71 12.72 0.55
N PHE A 92 -17.82 11.95 -0.08
CA PHE A 92 -16.65 11.31 0.52
C PHE A 92 -15.34 11.98 0.08
N ASN A 93 -15.42 13.17 -0.51
CA ASN A 93 -14.30 14.00 -0.99
C ASN A 93 -13.49 13.37 -2.14
N PHE A 94 -14.07 12.44 -2.90
CA PHE A 94 -13.44 12.01 -4.14
C PHE A 94 -13.79 12.96 -5.28
N THR A 95 -12.81 13.72 -5.74
CA THR A 95 -12.92 14.44 -7.01
C THR A 95 -12.80 13.44 -8.17
N TYR A 96 -13.79 13.43 -9.05
CA TYR A 96 -13.87 12.54 -10.20
C TYR A 96 -14.17 13.29 -11.50
N GLY A 97 -13.83 12.65 -12.62
CA GLY A 97 -14.28 13.05 -13.95
C GLY A 97 -15.15 11.96 -14.57
N ARG A 98 -16.25 12.36 -15.21
CA ARG A 98 -17.08 11.47 -16.04
C ARG A 98 -16.60 11.52 -17.49
N PHE A 99 -16.12 10.38 -17.97
CA PHE A 99 -15.62 10.24 -19.34
C PHE A 99 -16.64 9.47 -20.17
N THR A 100 -17.42 10.20 -20.95
CA THR A 100 -18.45 9.65 -21.84
C THR A 100 -17.90 9.44 -23.24
N VAL A 101 -18.24 8.32 -23.87
CA VAL A 101 -17.86 8.04 -25.25
C VAL A 101 -18.57 8.98 -26.22
N LYS A 102 -17.86 9.38 -27.28
CA LYS A 102 -18.48 10.08 -28.41
C LYS A 102 -19.13 9.09 -29.37
N ASP A 103 -20.13 9.57 -30.11
CA ASP A 103 -20.85 8.77 -31.10
C ASP A 103 -19.94 8.15 -32.18
N THR A 104 -18.77 8.76 -32.44
CA THR A 104 -17.75 8.23 -33.37
C THR A 104 -17.21 6.85 -32.99
N LEU A 105 -17.38 6.42 -31.74
CA LEU A 105 -16.99 5.09 -31.27
C LEU A 105 -18.12 4.07 -31.24
N ILE A 106 -19.36 4.45 -31.50
CA ILE A 106 -20.49 3.50 -31.46
C ILE A 106 -20.21 2.31 -32.38
N GLY A 107 -20.44 1.10 -31.86
CA GLY A 107 -20.16 -0.16 -32.55
C GLY A 107 -18.69 -0.60 -32.56
N GLN A 108 -17.75 0.26 -32.16
CA GLN A 108 -16.33 -0.08 -32.08
C GLN A 108 -16.02 -0.90 -30.82
N THR A 109 -15.08 -1.82 -30.92
CA THR A 109 -14.70 -2.74 -29.83
C THR A 109 -13.44 -2.31 -29.07
N SER A 110 -12.81 -1.21 -29.49
CA SER A 110 -11.53 -0.73 -28.96
C SER A 110 -11.65 -0.13 -27.57
N ALA A 111 -10.73 -0.50 -26.68
CA ALA A 111 -10.49 0.21 -25.43
C ALA A 111 -9.66 1.49 -25.69
N ILE A 112 -9.99 2.58 -25.01
CA ILE A 112 -9.38 3.90 -25.26
C ILE A 112 -8.98 4.64 -23.98
N ASN A 113 -7.90 5.42 -24.07
CA ASN A 113 -7.24 6.06 -22.92
C ASN A 113 -8.11 7.10 -22.22
N ILE A 114 -8.14 7.04 -20.89
CA ILE A 114 -8.62 8.12 -20.00
C ILE A 114 -7.42 8.87 -19.42
N VAL A 115 -6.45 8.14 -18.86
CA VAL A 115 -5.23 8.72 -18.29
C VAL A 115 -4.07 7.74 -18.40
N THR A 116 -2.89 8.23 -18.79
CA THR A 116 -1.64 7.45 -18.90
C THR A 116 -0.44 8.25 -18.41
N VAL A 117 0.64 7.56 -18.04
CA VAL A 117 1.94 8.17 -17.75
C VAL A 117 2.47 8.85 -19.01
N SER A 118 2.47 10.18 -19.06
CA SER A 118 2.89 10.95 -20.25
C SER A 118 4.36 11.39 -20.24
N GLY A 119 4.89 11.78 -19.08
CA GLY A 119 6.18 12.47 -18.98
C GLY A 119 7.37 11.54 -18.75
N SER A 120 7.26 10.59 -17.82
CA SER A 120 8.36 9.69 -17.46
C SER A 120 8.44 8.42 -18.29
N LYS A 121 7.53 8.22 -19.26
CA LYS A 121 7.36 6.98 -20.06
C LYS A 121 6.95 5.74 -19.25
N GLY A 122 7.11 5.77 -17.93
CA GLY A 122 6.81 4.68 -17.02
C GLY A 122 7.58 4.78 -15.71
N PHE A 123 7.55 3.70 -14.95
CA PHE A 123 8.46 3.45 -13.82
C PHE A 123 9.70 2.69 -14.31
N ASP A 124 10.88 3.10 -13.84
CA ASP A 124 12.15 2.43 -14.17
C ASP A 124 12.30 1.12 -13.38
N VAL A 125 12.25 0.00 -14.09
CA VAL A 125 12.34 -1.35 -13.54
C VAL A 125 13.72 -1.98 -13.73
N THR A 126 14.75 -1.19 -14.09
CA THR A 126 16.12 -1.72 -14.24
C THR A 126 16.78 -2.01 -12.88
N GLY A 127 16.33 -1.37 -11.81
CA GLY A 127 16.78 -1.60 -10.44
C GLY A 127 16.15 -2.83 -9.76
N ASP A 128 16.19 -2.85 -8.42
CA ASP A 128 15.70 -3.97 -7.60
C ASP A 128 14.16 -4.07 -7.56
N GLU A 129 13.45 -2.94 -7.69
CA GLU A 129 11.99 -2.93 -7.73
C GLU A 129 11.52 -3.34 -9.13
N LYS A 130 10.91 -4.52 -9.23
CA LYS A 130 10.37 -5.07 -10.48
C LYS A 130 8.85 -4.98 -10.59
N TYR A 131 8.16 -4.55 -9.54
CA TYR A 131 6.71 -4.44 -9.58
C TYR A 131 6.28 -3.02 -9.91
N VAL A 132 5.28 -2.90 -10.80
CA VAL A 132 4.64 -1.62 -11.12
C VAL A 132 3.15 -1.79 -10.96
N THR A 133 2.54 -0.94 -10.13
CA THR A 133 1.12 -0.96 -9.83
C THR A 133 0.43 0.25 -10.40
N ILE A 134 -0.69 0.03 -11.09
CA ILE A 134 -1.66 1.06 -11.44
C ILE A 134 -2.93 0.84 -10.64
N SER A 135 -3.54 1.93 -10.17
CA SER A 135 -4.83 1.88 -9.48
C SER A 135 -5.70 3.09 -9.79
N CYS A 136 -7.00 2.93 -9.59
CA CYS A 136 -7.98 4.00 -9.63
C CYS A 136 -9.22 3.62 -8.81
N ARG A 137 -10.09 4.59 -8.56
CA ARG A 137 -11.49 4.35 -8.22
C ARG A 137 -12.32 4.54 -9.48
N VAL A 138 -13.20 3.59 -9.75
CA VAL A 138 -14.08 3.60 -10.92
C VAL A 138 -15.51 3.25 -10.54
N ARG A 139 -16.48 3.88 -11.19
CA ARG A 139 -17.89 3.47 -11.16
C ARG A 139 -18.57 3.84 -12.48
N SER A 140 -19.71 3.21 -12.73
CA SER A 140 -20.63 3.54 -13.81
C SER A 140 -21.95 2.85 -13.55
N ASP A 141 -23.05 3.46 -13.98
CA ASP A 141 -24.37 2.82 -13.97
C ASP A 141 -24.63 2.01 -15.26
N VAL A 142 -23.71 2.05 -16.23
CA VAL A 142 -23.82 1.28 -17.46
C VAL A 142 -23.53 -0.20 -17.18
N GLU A 143 -24.51 -1.06 -17.46
CA GLU A 143 -24.42 -2.48 -17.17
C GLU A 143 -23.27 -3.15 -17.93
N ASN A 144 -22.48 -3.96 -17.21
CA ASN A 144 -21.36 -4.74 -17.73
C ASN A 144 -20.24 -3.95 -18.42
N ILE A 145 -20.26 -2.61 -18.32
CA ILE A 145 -19.16 -1.79 -18.84
C ILE A 145 -17.85 -2.15 -18.16
N ARG A 146 -16.74 -1.95 -18.86
CA ARG A 146 -15.43 -2.38 -18.38
C ARG A 146 -14.46 -1.21 -18.21
N CYS A 147 -13.72 -1.27 -17.10
CA CYS A 147 -12.51 -0.49 -16.91
C CYS A 147 -11.30 -1.37 -17.24
N ARG A 148 -10.36 -0.88 -18.05
CA ARG A 148 -9.12 -1.59 -18.38
C ARG A 148 -7.92 -0.89 -17.76
N LEU A 149 -7.09 -1.66 -17.07
CA LEU A 149 -5.75 -1.25 -16.63
C LEU A 149 -4.74 -1.93 -17.56
N ARG A 150 -4.01 -1.14 -18.34
CA ARG A 150 -3.06 -1.63 -19.37
C ARG A 150 -1.63 -1.28 -18.99
N PHE A 151 -0.71 -2.19 -19.33
CA PHE A 151 0.74 -2.02 -19.20
C PHE A 151 1.45 -2.06 -20.55
N GLU A 152 2.52 -1.29 -20.65
CA GLU A 152 3.41 -1.26 -21.81
C GLU A 152 4.87 -1.08 -21.37
N HIS A 153 5.79 -1.59 -22.19
CA HIS A 153 7.23 -1.37 -22.04
C HIS A 153 7.66 -0.27 -23.00
N HIS A 154 8.43 0.69 -22.51
CA HIS A 154 9.12 1.66 -23.32
C HIS A 154 10.63 1.44 -23.26
N ASP A 155 11.23 1.03 -24.37
CA ASP A 155 12.65 0.65 -24.46
C ASP A 155 13.63 1.85 -24.53
N GLY A 156 13.10 3.06 -24.66
CA GLY A 156 13.87 4.28 -24.91
C GLY A 156 13.45 5.00 -26.19
N SER A 157 12.81 4.26 -27.11
CA SER A 157 12.37 4.71 -28.43
C SER A 157 10.90 4.41 -28.72
N THR A 158 10.41 3.21 -28.37
CA THR A 158 9.08 2.74 -28.76
C THR A 158 8.31 2.14 -27.60
N TYR A 159 6.97 2.23 -27.67
CA TYR A 159 6.06 1.56 -26.75
C TYR A 159 5.63 0.20 -27.29
N THR A 160 5.80 -0.84 -26.48
CA THR A 160 5.32 -2.20 -26.77
C THR A 160 4.27 -2.60 -25.74
N PHE A 161 3.09 -3.01 -26.22
CA PHE A 161 2.05 -3.55 -25.35
C PHE A 161 2.51 -4.83 -24.66
N LEU A 162 2.35 -4.91 -23.34
CA LEU A 162 2.71 -6.10 -22.56
C LEU A 162 1.48 -6.93 -22.22
N GLY A 163 0.49 -6.30 -21.61
CA GLY A 163 -0.70 -6.97 -21.10
C GLY A 163 -1.64 -6.01 -20.40
N ASP A 164 -2.79 -6.53 -19.99
CA ASP A 164 -3.82 -5.74 -19.34
C ASP A 164 -4.69 -6.59 -18.40
N ALA A 165 -5.53 -5.89 -17.65
CA ALA A 165 -6.63 -6.45 -16.89
C ALA A 165 -7.90 -5.64 -17.19
N TYR A 166 -8.97 -6.33 -17.56
CA TYR A 166 -10.31 -5.77 -17.77
C TYR A 166 -11.20 -6.14 -16.60
N LEU A 167 -11.70 -5.13 -15.89
CA LEU A 167 -12.70 -5.30 -14.84
C LEU A 167 -14.10 -5.04 -15.43
N ASN A 168 -15.01 -6.01 -15.35
CA ASN A 168 -16.43 -5.76 -15.51
C ASN A 168 -16.98 -5.13 -14.22
N LEU A 169 -17.58 -3.95 -14.32
CA LEU A 169 -18.01 -3.18 -13.14
C LEU A 169 -19.26 -3.77 -12.44
N SER A 170 -20.08 -4.52 -13.17
CA SER A 170 -21.28 -5.16 -12.61
C SER A 170 -20.97 -6.47 -11.88
N THR A 171 -20.09 -7.30 -12.45
CA THR A 171 -19.79 -8.64 -11.92
C THR A 171 -18.50 -8.70 -11.10
N LEU A 172 -17.67 -7.66 -11.15
CA LEU A 172 -16.31 -7.60 -10.60
C LEU A 172 -15.35 -8.67 -11.13
N VAL A 173 -15.72 -9.37 -12.21
CA VAL A 173 -14.86 -10.33 -12.90
C VAL A 173 -13.72 -9.59 -13.59
N ILE A 174 -12.49 -10.09 -13.41
CA ILE A 174 -11.29 -9.55 -14.03
C ILE A 174 -10.74 -10.53 -15.06
N ASP A 175 -10.70 -10.11 -16.32
CA ASP A 175 -10.08 -10.83 -17.42
C ASP A 175 -8.69 -10.23 -17.72
N LYS A 176 -7.64 -11.05 -17.73
CA LYS A 176 -6.28 -10.60 -18.08
C LYS A 176 -5.89 -11.07 -19.48
N THR A 177 -5.30 -10.20 -20.29
CA THR A 177 -4.87 -10.53 -21.66
C THR A 177 -3.47 -10.00 -22.00
N GLY A 178 -2.95 -10.39 -23.16
CA GLY A 178 -1.60 -10.04 -23.63
C GLY A 178 -0.51 -11.01 -23.17
N GLY A 179 0.70 -10.83 -23.70
CA GLY A 179 1.85 -11.71 -23.45
C GLY A 179 2.32 -11.72 -21.98
N ALA A 180 2.01 -10.67 -21.23
CA ALA A 180 2.35 -10.54 -19.81
C ALA A 180 1.22 -10.96 -18.84
N ALA A 181 0.10 -11.51 -19.32
CA ALA A 181 -1.08 -11.78 -18.48
C ALA A 181 -0.81 -12.67 -17.25
N ASN A 182 0.13 -13.61 -17.35
CA ASN A 182 0.56 -14.49 -16.27
C ASN A 182 1.40 -13.77 -15.19
N ARG A 183 2.00 -12.62 -15.53
CA ARG A 183 2.79 -11.76 -14.62
C ARG A 183 1.98 -10.62 -14.02
N ILE A 184 0.70 -10.50 -14.38
CA ILE A 184 -0.22 -9.48 -13.86
C ILE A 184 -1.07 -10.06 -12.73
N ILE A 185 -1.11 -9.36 -11.59
CA ILE A 185 -2.02 -9.59 -10.48
C ILE A 185 -2.99 -8.41 -10.43
N ALA A 186 -4.28 -8.66 -10.26
CA ALA A 186 -5.28 -7.59 -10.22
C ALA A 186 -6.34 -7.88 -9.16
N LYS A 187 -6.86 -6.81 -8.55
CA LYS A 187 -7.87 -6.88 -7.48
C LYS A 187 -8.82 -5.69 -7.62
N ALA A 188 -10.11 -5.96 -7.45
CA ALA A 188 -11.15 -4.96 -7.37
C ALA A 188 -11.94 -5.14 -6.07
N VAL A 189 -12.20 -4.06 -5.36
CA VAL A 189 -13.02 -4.06 -4.15
C VAL A 189 -14.06 -2.97 -4.28
N LYS A 190 -15.34 -3.35 -4.28
CA LYS A 190 -16.46 -2.43 -4.29
C LYS A 190 -16.77 -1.97 -2.87
N ASP A 191 -16.95 -0.66 -2.71
CA ASP A 191 -17.57 -0.07 -1.54
C ASP A 191 -19.07 0.06 -1.83
N GLU A 192 -19.89 -0.74 -1.15
CA GLU A 192 -21.34 -0.75 -1.38
C GLU A 192 -22.04 0.53 -0.91
N ALA A 193 -21.43 1.30 0.00
CA ALA A 193 -22.03 2.56 0.46
C ALA A 193 -21.85 3.67 -0.57
N THR A 194 -20.74 3.67 -1.33
CA THR A 194 -20.41 4.74 -2.27
C THR A 194 -20.59 4.33 -3.75
N GLY A 195 -20.68 3.04 -4.03
CA GLY A 195 -20.69 2.47 -5.37
C GLY A 195 -19.31 2.48 -6.06
N TRP A 196 -18.28 3.10 -5.45
CA TRP A 196 -16.93 3.10 -6.00
C TRP A 196 -16.30 1.72 -5.93
N ILE A 197 -15.61 1.35 -7.01
CA ILE A 197 -14.75 0.17 -7.04
C ILE A 197 -13.31 0.64 -7.01
N PHE A 198 -12.58 0.31 -5.94
CA PHE A 198 -11.13 0.45 -5.94
C PHE A 198 -10.52 -0.66 -6.76
N TYR A 199 -9.97 -0.31 -7.92
CA TYR A 199 -9.41 -1.25 -8.88
C TYR A 199 -7.91 -1.04 -9.02
N GLN A 200 -7.13 -2.10 -8.85
CA GLN A 200 -5.69 -2.10 -9.06
C GLN A 200 -5.23 -3.30 -9.90
N ALA A 201 -4.14 -3.10 -10.62
CA ALA A 201 -3.37 -4.14 -11.27
C ALA A 201 -1.89 -3.88 -11.07
N THR A 202 -1.12 -4.95 -10.93
CA THR A 202 0.33 -4.94 -10.74
C THR A 202 0.96 -5.88 -11.74
N ILE A 203 1.97 -5.42 -12.48
CA ILE A 203 2.81 -6.26 -13.34
C ILE A 203 4.16 -6.52 -12.66
N ASN A 204 4.65 -7.75 -12.76
CA ASN A 204 6.05 -8.07 -12.48
C ASN A 204 6.88 -7.96 -13.76
N ALA A 205 7.82 -7.03 -13.78
CA ALA A 205 8.69 -6.79 -14.92
C ALA A 205 9.76 -7.88 -15.08
N LEU A 206 10.23 -8.04 -16.31
CA LEU A 206 11.39 -8.87 -16.64
C LEU A 206 12.68 -8.04 -16.58
N ASP A 207 13.81 -8.70 -16.39
CA ASP A 207 15.13 -8.04 -16.42
C ASP A 207 15.48 -7.41 -17.78
N THR A 208 14.76 -7.79 -18.84
CA THR A 208 14.89 -7.21 -20.18
C THR A 208 14.01 -5.98 -20.41
N GLU A 209 13.06 -5.69 -19.51
CA GLU A 209 12.18 -4.52 -19.57
C GLU A 209 12.85 -3.35 -18.83
N SER A 210 12.62 -2.11 -19.27
CA SER A 210 13.31 -0.91 -18.75
C SER A 210 12.35 0.09 -18.13
N MET A 211 11.41 0.64 -18.90
CA MET A 211 10.36 1.54 -18.39
C MET A 211 8.99 0.89 -18.56
N ILE A 212 8.25 0.73 -17.47
CA ILE A 212 6.87 0.20 -17.52
C ILE A 212 5.88 1.35 -17.42
N GLY A 213 5.22 1.66 -18.53
CA GLY A 213 4.08 2.55 -18.61
C GLY A 213 2.79 1.85 -18.20
N ALA A 214 1.84 2.60 -17.67
CA ALA A 214 0.52 2.08 -17.34
C ALA A 214 -0.57 3.14 -17.54
N MET A 215 -1.79 2.68 -17.83
CA MET A 215 -2.92 3.55 -18.16
C MET A 215 -4.28 3.00 -17.74
N VAL A 216 -5.18 3.92 -17.39
CA VAL A 216 -6.61 3.65 -17.18
C VAL A 216 -7.35 3.91 -18.48
N GLN A 217 -8.17 2.96 -18.90
CA GLN A 217 -8.92 3.02 -20.15
C GLN A 217 -10.38 2.65 -19.94
N TYR A 218 -11.23 3.28 -20.74
CA TYR A 218 -12.57 2.78 -21.04
C TYR A 218 -12.48 1.54 -21.92
N ALA A 219 -13.35 0.55 -21.72
CA ALA A 219 -13.55 -0.56 -22.63
C ALA A 219 -15.05 -0.93 -22.76
N PRO A 220 -15.54 -1.22 -23.97
CA PRO A 220 -16.94 -1.61 -24.19
C PRO A 220 -17.26 -2.95 -23.51
N VAL A 221 -18.54 -3.27 -23.37
CA VAL A 221 -19.00 -4.57 -22.87
C VAL A 221 -18.34 -5.72 -23.65
N LYS A 222 -17.91 -6.78 -22.95
CA LYS A 222 -17.20 -7.90 -23.57
C LYS A 222 -18.05 -8.55 -24.67
N GLY A 223 -17.47 -8.73 -25.85
CA GLY A 223 -18.17 -9.31 -27.01
C GLY A 223 -19.16 -8.36 -27.71
N SER A 224 -19.24 -7.11 -27.26
CA SER A 224 -20.11 -6.09 -27.84
C SER A 224 -19.29 -4.87 -28.30
N GLY A 225 -19.90 -4.03 -29.14
CA GLY A 225 -19.37 -2.71 -29.45
C GLY A 225 -19.72 -1.69 -28.38
N THR A 226 -19.07 -0.53 -28.43
CA THR A 226 -19.42 0.65 -27.62
C THR A 226 -20.86 1.07 -27.94
N ALA A 227 -21.64 1.36 -26.90
CA ALA A 227 -22.98 1.90 -27.00
C ALA A 227 -22.98 3.41 -26.77
N SER A 228 -24.02 4.08 -27.28
CA SER A 228 -24.20 5.52 -27.04
C SER A 228 -24.42 5.76 -25.54
N GLY A 229 -23.76 6.78 -25.00
CA GLY A 229 -23.86 7.13 -23.58
C GLY A 229 -22.98 6.29 -22.66
N ASP A 230 -22.19 5.33 -23.15
CA ASP A 230 -21.24 4.60 -22.32
C ASP A 230 -20.29 5.59 -21.61
N TYR A 231 -20.06 5.39 -20.31
CA TYR A 231 -19.17 6.25 -19.55
C TYR A 231 -18.51 5.53 -18.38
N LEU A 232 -17.39 6.11 -17.91
CA LEU A 232 -16.77 5.80 -16.64
C LEU A 232 -16.59 7.07 -15.82
N ASP A 233 -16.97 7.03 -14.55
CA ASP A 233 -16.49 7.98 -13.55
C ASP A 233 -15.16 7.46 -13.01
N ILE A 234 -14.11 8.28 -13.06
CA ILE A 234 -12.76 7.91 -12.59
C ILE A 234 -12.26 8.91 -11.54
N ALA A 235 -11.75 8.38 -10.43
CA ALA A 235 -11.12 9.12 -9.35
C ALA A 235 -9.79 8.47 -8.92
N THR A 236 -8.95 9.26 -8.25
CA THR A 236 -7.68 8.83 -7.64
C THR A 236 -6.79 7.94 -8.52
N PRO A 237 -6.55 8.29 -9.81
CA PRO A 237 -5.69 7.47 -10.66
C PRO A 237 -4.23 7.58 -10.19
N GLN A 238 -3.53 6.45 -10.12
CA GLN A 238 -2.17 6.40 -9.60
C GLN A 238 -1.35 5.30 -10.28
N VAL A 239 -0.09 5.60 -10.61
CA VAL A 239 0.92 4.61 -11.06
C VAL A 239 2.15 4.73 -10.18
N GLU A 240 2.60 3.62 -9.60
CA GLU A 240 3.70 3.57 -8.63
C GLU A 240 4.58 2.34 -8.85
N GLY A 241 5.85 2.43 -8.47
CA GLY A 241 6.68 1.25 -8.22
C GLY A 241 6.28 0.56 -6.92
N GLY A 242 6.09 -0.75 -6.97
CA GLY A 242 5.68 -1.58 -5.84
C GLY A 242 4.67 -2.66 -6.23
N SER A 243 4.57 -3.68 -5.39
CA SER A 243 3.72 -4.86 -5.60
C SER A 243 2.23 -4.67 -5.24
N SER A 244 1.84 -3.46 -4.83
CA SER A 244 0.48 -3.10 -4.43
C SER A 244 0.31 -1.58 -4.43
N ALA A 245 -0.93 -1.13 -4.56
CA ALA A 245 -1.28 0.27 -4.51
C ALA A 245 -1.13 0.82 -3.09
N SER A 246 -0.53 1.99 -2.97
CA SER A 246 -0.46 2.73 -1.71
C SER A 246 -1.65 3.68 -1.55
N SER A 247 -1.80 4.34 -0.40
CA SER A 247 -2.76 5.45 -0.27
C SER A 247 -2.57 6.45 -1.40
N PHE A 248 -3.65 7.07 -1.86
CA PHE A 248 -3.57 8.02 -2.97
C PHE A 248 -2.58 9.17 -2.71
N ILE A 249 -1.68 9.40 -3.65
CA ILE A 249 -0.70 10.48 -3.63
C ILE A 249 -1.14 11.51 -4.66
N VAL A 250 -1.56 12.66 -4.16
CA VAL A 250 -1.96 13.79 -4.98
C VAL A 250 -0.74 14.33 -5.74
N THR A 251 -0.95 14.68 -7.00
CA THR A 251 0.08 15.17 -7.92
C THR A 251 -0.45 16.36 -8.70
N ASP A 252 0.45 17.30 -8.97
CA ASP A 252 0.21 18.44 -9.86
C ASP A 252 0.89 18.20 -11.21
N THR A 253 1.59 19.19 -11.75
CA THR A 253 2.31 19.10 -13.03
C THR A 253 3.57 18.24 -12.97
N THR A 254 3.95 17.76 -11.78
CA THR A 254 5.08 16.85 -11.55
C THR A 254 4.68 15.67 -10.67
N ALA A 255 5.39 14.55 -10.83
CA ALA A 255 5.24 13.39 -9.96
C ALA A 255 5.53 13.78 -8.51
N SER A 256 4.75 13.24 -7.57
CA SER A 256 4.87 13.55 -6.15
C SER A 256 5.17 12.29 -5.35
N THR A 257 5.99 12.45 -4.31
CA THR A 257 6.45 11.36 -3.46
C THR A 257 5.89 11.54 -2.07
N ARG A 258 5.18 10.53 -1.58
CA ARG A 258 4.81 10.42 -0.17
C ARG A 258 5.97 9.80 0.61
N ALA A 259 6.38 10.44 1.69
CA ALA A 259 7.42 9.92 2.58
C ALA A 259 6.95 8.70 3.39
N SER A 260 7.90 7.91 3.88
CA SER A 260 7.65 6.76 4.74
C SER A 260 7.09 7.16 6.11
N ASP A 261 6.16 6.36 6.66
CA ASP A 261 5.67 6.50 8.03
C ASP A 261 6.66 5.85 9.01
N ILE A 262 7.23 6.64 9.93
CA ILE A 262 8.20 6.16 10.92
C ILE A 262 7.60 6.26 12.32
N VAL A 263 7.37 5.10 12.93
CA VAL A 263 6.82 5.01 14.29
C VAL A 263 7.85 4.42 15.22
N THR A 264 8.16 5.13 16.29
CA THR A 264 9.14 4.70 17.29
C THR A 264 8.61 4.81 18.71
N VAL A 265 8.94 3.82 19.53
CA VAL A 265 8.67 3.79 20.97
C VAL A 265 9.99 3.50 21.70
N PRO A 266 10.33 4.23 22.77
CA PRO A 266 11.54 3.93 23.55
C PRO A 266 11.48 2.54 24.18
N ILE A 267 12.58 1.78 24.14
CA ILE A 267 12.66 0.48 24.82
C ILE A 267 12.64 0.64 26.34
N LYS A 268 13.23 1.73 26.85
CA LYS A 268 13.21 2.08 28.28
C LYS A 268 11.78 1.98 28.84
N ASN A 269 11.64 1.23 29.92
CA ASN A 269 10.38 0.95 30.62
C ASN A 269 9.33 0.13 29.84
N ASN A 270 9.65 -0.37 28.64
CA ASN A 270 8.74 -1.22 27.84
C ASN A 270 9.28 -2.64 27.67
N LEU A 271 10.59 -2.83 27.53
CA LEU A 271 11.21 -4.14 27.41
C LEU A 271 12.63 -4.13 27.98
N TYR A 272 13.05 -5.20 28.65
CA TYR A 272 14.43 -5.37 29.11
C TYR A 272 14.96 -6.77 28.88
N SER A 273 14.38 -7.78 29.54
CA SER A 273 14.86 -9.15 29.52
C SER A 273 13.71 -10.15 29.40
N LEU A 274 14.06 -11.43 29.24
CA LEU A 274 13.12 -12.54 29.24
C LEU A 274 12.44 -12.73 30.61
N PRO A 275 11.23 -13.33 30.65
CA PRO A 275 10.36 -13.72 29.53
C PRO A 275 9.48 -12.55 29.05
N PHE A 276 9.00 -12.63 27.81
CA PHE A 276 8.02 -11.67 27.29
C PHE A 276 7.18 -12.25 26.14
N THR A 277 6.11 -11.55 25.80
CA THR A 277 5.24 -11.87 24.66
C THR A 277 4.94 -10.61 23.86
N VAL A 278 4.97 -10.70 22.54
CA VAL A 278 4.49 -9.61 21.68
C VAL A 278 3.24 -10.10 20.96
N LEU A 279 2.18 -9.31 20.96
CA LEU A 279 0.96 -9.54 20.20
C LEU A 279 0.52 -8.27 19.49
N VAL A 280 0.06 -8.40 18.26
CA VAL A 280 -0.39 -7.28 17.44
C VAL A 280 -1.41 -7.78 16.42
N GLU A 281 -2.39 -6.96 16.13
CA GLU A 281 -3.34 -7.21 15.06
C GLU A 281 -2.89 -6.44 13.82
N VAL A 282 -2.82 -7.14 12.68
CA VAL A 282 -2.26 -6.63 11.43
C VAL A 282 -3.23 -6.89 10.29
N HIS A 283 -3.34 -5.90 9.40
CA HIS A 283 -4.04 -6.01 8.13
C HIS A 283 -3.09 -5.69 6.98
N LYS A 284 -3.00 -6.58 5.99
CA LYS A 284 -2.22 -6.39 4.76
C LYS A 284 -3.09 -5.76 3.67
N ASN A 285 -2.55 -4.75 2.99
CA ASN A 285 -3.19 -4.16 1.81
C ASN A 285 -2.71 -4.81 0.50
N TRP A 286 -2.00 -5.93 0.58
CA TRP A 286 -1.27 -6.54 -0.53
C TRP A 286 -1.42 -8.05 -0.56
N ASN A 287 -1.41 -8.59 -1.78
CA ASN A 287 -1.42 -10.03 -2.06
C ASN A 287 -0.03 -10.57 -2.42
N LYS A 288 0.91 -9.65 -2.73
CA LYS A 288 2.31 -9.93 -3.03
C LYS A 288 3.17 -9.14 -2.06
N THR A 289 4.12 -9.80 -1.38
CA THR A 289 4.95 -9.13 -0.35
C THR A 289 5.67 -7.89 -0.94
N PRO A 290 5.53 -6.70 -0.33
CA PRO A 290 5.98 -5.43 -0.92
C PRO A 290 7.48 -5.15 -0.82
N ASN A 291 8.22 -6.03 -0.16
CA ASN A 291 9.68 -6.00 -0.06
C ASN A 291 10.15 -7.32 0.57
N ALA A 292 11.46 -7.50 0.73
CA ALA A 292 12.03 -8.75 1.20
C ALA A 292 11.56 -9.20 2.60
N ALA A 293 11.20 -8.29 3.50
CA ALA A 293 10.81 -8.65 4.87
C ALA A 293 10.01 -7.52 5.57
N PRO A 294 8.74 -7.28 5.22
CA PRO A 294 7.94 -6.21 5.81
C PRO A 294 7.88 -6.34 7.34
N ARG A 295 8.31 -5.30 8.04
CA ARG A 295 8.30 -5.27 9.51
C ARG A 295 6.93 -4.85 10.00
N VAL A 296 6.38 -5.61 10.94
CA VAL A 296 5.27 -5.16 11.77
C VAL A 296 5.83 -4.52 13.04
N PHE A 297 6.83 -5.17 13.62
CA PHE A 297 7.56 -4.70 14.78
C PHE A 297 9.02 -5.12 14.64
N ASP A 298 9.95 -4.21 14.93
CA ASP A 298 11.35 -4.58 15.12
C ASP A 298 12.06 -3.62 16.08
N THR A 299 13.27 -3.96 16.48
CA THR A 299 14.10 -3.09 17.33
C THR A 299 15.19 -2.38 16.52
N GLY A 300 15.50 -1.13 16.87
CA GLY A 300 16.61 -0.36 16.31
C GLY A 300 17.50 0.24 17.41
N GLY A 301 18.76 0.57 17.07
CA GLY A 301 19.70 1.19 18.01
C GLY A 301 20.09 0.32 19.21
N HIS A 302 19.93 -1.00 19.09
CA HIS A 302 20.28 -1.98 20.12
C HIS A 302 21.72 -2.47 19.96
N GLN A 303 22.24 -3.11 21.02
CA GLN A 303 23.53 -3.77 20.98
C GLN A 303 23.55 -4.95 19.99
N THR A 304 24.75 -5.36 19.56
CA THR A 304 24.93 -6.50 18.63
C THR A 304 24.24 -7.75 19.16
N GLY A 305 23.52 -8.46 18.28
CA GLY A 305 22.80 -9.69 18.62
C GLY A 305 21.46 -9.50 19.33
N ALA A 306 21.07 -8.26 19.68
CA ALA A 306 19.85 -8.00 20.44
C ALA A 306 18.61 -7.67 19.59
N ALA A 307 18.65 -7.95 18.27
CA ALA A 307 17.53 -7.67 17.38
C ALA A 307 16.32 -8.56 17.71
N ILE A 308 15.14 -7.94 17.73
CA ILE A 308 13.85 -8.63 17.78
C ILE A 308 13.06 -8.21 16.54
N ILE A 309 12.47 -9.19 15.86
CA ILE A 309 11.78 -9.00 14.58
C ILE A 309 10.46 -9.74 14.63
N LEU A 310 9.38 -9.05 14.25
CA LEU A 310 8.08 -9.61 13.89
C LEU A 310 7.66 -9.02 12.55
N GLY A 311 7.34 -9.86 11.59
CA GLY A 311 7.02 -9.37 10.26
C GLY A 311 6.47 -10.44 9.33
N PHE A 312 6.50 -10.13 8.04
CA PHE A 312 6.09 -11.04 6.99
C PHE A 312 7.30 -11.54 6.19
N GLY A 313 7.26 -12.81 5.82
CA GLY A 313 8.24 -13.45 4.95
C GLY A 313 7.59 -13.99 3.68
N SER A 314 8.44 -14.32 2.72
CA SER A 314 8.07 -14.94 1.45
C SER A 314 9.04 -16.08 1.13
N SER A 315 8.54 -17.15 0.52
CA SER A 315 9.28 -18.29 -0.01
C SER A 315 8.71 -18.69 -1.37
N ALA A 316 9.24 -19.76 -1.97
CA ALA A 316 8.72 -20.30 -3.22
C ALA A 316 7.25 -20.74 -3.10
N ASP A 317 6.88 -21.33 -1.95
CA ASP A 317 5.56 -21.93 -1.74
C ASP A 317 4.56 -21.01 -1.01
N TYR A 318 5.05 -20.03 -0.25
CA TYR A 318 4.22 -19.19 0.62
C TYR A 318 4.65 -17.74 0.54
N ASP A 319 3.72 -16.82 0.24
CA ASP A 319 4.00 -15.39 0.19
C ASP A 319 3.21 -14.62 1.25
N GLY A 320 3.89 -13.82 2.07
CA GLY A 320 3.28 -13.03 3.12
C GLY A 320 2.92 -13.80 4.39
N PHE A 321 3.70 -14.83 4.75
CA PHE A 321 3.52 -15.58 6.00
C PHE A 321 4.02 -14.80 7.21
N PRO A 322 3.33 -14.85 8.36
CA PRO A 322 3.82 -14.28 9.61
C PRO A 322 5.06 -15.03 10.11
N TYR A 323 6.03 -14.28 10.59
CA TYR A 323 7.24 -14.84 11.19
C TYR A 323 7.82 -13.93 12.29
N CYS A 324 8.59 -14.53 13.19
CA CYS A 324 9.43 -13.83 14.14
C CYS A 324 10.88 -14.29 14.04
N ASP A 325 11.81 -13.42 14.42
CA ASP A 325 13.22 -13.74 14.60
C ASP A 325 13.75 -12.99 15.83
N ILE A 326 14.42 -13.71 16.71
CA ILE A 326 15.04 -13.16 17.90
C ILE A 326 16.37 -13.89 18.16
N GLY A 327 17.50 -13.18 18.12
CA GLY A 327 18.82 -13.80 18.32
C GLY A 327 19.12 -14.97 17.36
N GLY A 328 18.62 -14.90 16.11
CA GLY A 328 18.77 -15.94 15.08
C GLY A 328 17.75 -17.07 15.16
N ALA A 329 16.88 -17.09 16.18
CA ALA A 329 15.82 -18.05 16.34
C ALA A 329 14.60 -17.68 15.48
N ASN A 330 14.68 -17.97 14.18
CA ASN A 330 13.60 -17.71 13.24
C ASN A 330 12.47 -18.76 13.34
N ARG A 331 11.22 -18.32 13.48
CA ARG A 331 10.00 -19.17 13.49
C ARG A 331 8.91 -18.53 12.63
N ARG A 332 8.06 -19.35 11.99
CA ARG A 332 7.04 -18.92 11.01
C ARG A 332 5.78 -19.77 11.08
N ILE A 333 4.68 -19.23 10.56
CA ILE A 333 3.40 -19.94 10.37
C ILE A 333 2.97 -19.75 8.91
N ASN A 334 3.41 -20.66 8.04
CA ASN A 334 3.21 -20.58 6.60
C ASN A 334 1.72 -20.64 6.20
N GLU A 335 0.93 -21.35 6.99
CA GLU A 335 -0.49 -21.61 6.73
C GLU A 335 -1.35 -20.35 6.79
N ASN A 336 -0.84 -19.27 7.40
CA ASN A 336 -1.52 -17.98 7.46
C ASN A 336 -1.04 -16.99 6.38
N ALA A 337 -0.23 -17.43 5.40
CA ALA A 337 0.27 -16.59 4.32
C ALA A 337 -0.86 -15.90 3.52
N SER A 338 -1.94 -16.62 3.24
CA SER A 338 -3.07 -16.11 2.44
C SER A 338 -3.99 -15.16 3.19
N LEU A 339 -3.90 -15.07 4.52
CA LEU A 339 -4.80 -14.23 5.31
C LEU A 339 -4.44 -12.76 5.14
N GLU A 340 -5.42 -11.89 4.90
CA GLU A 340 -5.20 -10.42 4.87
C GLU A 340 -5.20 -9.83 6.29
N LYS A 341 -6.06 -10.33 7.17
CA LYS A 341 -6.20 -9.90 8.57
C LYS A 341 -5.80 -11.02 9.52
N MET A 342 -4.97 -10.69 10.51
CA MET A 342 -4.52 -11.66 11.50
C MET A 342 -4.02 -11.01 12.79
N VAL A 343 -4.12 -11.75 13.89
CA VAL A 343 -3.28 -11.55 15.06
C VAL A 343 -1.93 -12.20 14.76
N MET A 344 -0.84 -11.51 15.07
CA MET A 344 0.54 -11.98 14.97
C MET A 344 1.27 -11.75 16.28
N GLY A 345 2.27 -12.57 16.54
CA GLY A 345 3.09 -12.40 17.73
C GLY A 345 4.23 -13.37 17.85
N MET A 346 4.87 -13.28 19.02
CA MET A 346 5.88 -14.21 19.47
C MET A 346 5.79 -14.38 20.98
N ARG A 347 6.28 -15.52 21.48
CA ARG A 347 6.48 -15.76 22.91
C ARG A 347 7.92 -16.17 23.12
N VAL A 348 8.57 -15.62 24.13
CA VAL A 348 9.90 -16.04 24.56
C VAL A 348 9.86 -16.37 26.05
N LYS A 349 10.21 -17.61 26.37
CA LYS A 349 10.19 -18.15 27.75
C LYS A 349 11.50 -17.84 28.47
N SER A 350 11.50 -18.02 29.79
CA SER A 350 12.69 -17.88 30.64
C SER A 350 13.78 -18.91 30.31
N ASP A 351 13.41 -20.05 29.72
CA ASP A 351 14.34 -21.09 29.29
C ASP A 351 14.93 -20.85 27.88
N LEU A 352 14.73 -19.67 27.30
CA LEU A 352 15.13 -19.26 25.94
C LEU A 352 14.30 -19.88 24.80
N SER A 353 13.26 -20.66 25.08
CA SER A 353 12.41 -21.20 24.02
C SER A 353 11.53 -20.10 23.41
N THR A 354 11.52 -20.00 22.07
CA THR A 354 10.72 -19.04 21.32
C THR A 354 9.86 -19.70 20.23
N CYS A 355 8.68 -19.13 19.99
CA CYS A 355 7.76 -19.52 18.93
C CYS A 355 7.09 -18.29 18.30
N SER A 356 6.69 -18.42 17.04
CA SER A 356 5.77 -17.49 16.38
C SER A 356 4.33 -17.87 16.69
N VAL A 357 3.45 -16.88 16.79
CA VAL A 357 2.02 -17.05 17.04
C VAL A 357 1.22 -16.31 15.97
N SER A 358 0.16 -16.92 15.44
CA SER A 358 -0.79 -16.23 14.58
C SER A 358 -2.16 -16.89 14.56
N ASN A 359 -3.22 -16.12 14.82
CA ASN A 359 -4.62 -16.59 14.88
C ASN A 359 -4.80 -17.92 15.66
N GLY A 360 -4.23 -18.01 16.86
CA GLY A 360 -4.31 -19.20 17.71
C GLY A 360 -3.36 -20.35 17.33
N ARG A 361 -2.70 -20.28 16.17
CA ARG A 361 -1.62 -21.22 15.80
C ARG A 361 -0.32 -20.82 16.47
N ILE A 362 0.45 -21.81 16.91
CA ILE A 362 1.77 -21.64 17.51
C ILE A 362 2.74 -22.51 16.71
N SER A 363 3.85 -21.93 16.27
CA SER A 363 4.90 -22.69 15.58
C SER A 363 5.60 -23.68 16.52
N SER A 364 6.45 -24.54 15.97
CA SER A 364 7.44 -25.25 16.79
C SER A 364 8.31 -24.27 17.58
N GLU A 365 8.87 -24.73 18.70
CA GLU A 365 9.80 -23.95 19.51
C GLU A 365 11.24 -24.16 19.06
N THR A 366 12.07 -23.15 19.28
CA THR A 366 13.54 -23.25 19.17
C THR A 366 14.18 -22.37 20.24
N LYS A 367 15.45 -22.62 20.57
CA LYS A 367 16.19 -21.78 21.52
C LYS A 367 16.74 -20.53 20.83
N THR A 368 16.59 -19.38 21.48
CA THR A 368 17.29 -18.14 21.11
C THR A 368 18.58 -17.98 21.91
N THR A 369 19.51 -17.20 21.35
CA THR A 369 20.69 -16.70 22.07
C THR A 369 20.46 -15.32 22.70
N TRP A 370 19.29 -14.72 22.46
CA TRP A 370 18.93 -13.40 22.97
C TRP A 370 18.67 -13.47 24.49
N SER A 371 19.17 -12.47 25.23
CA SER A 371 19.07 -12.41 26.69
C SER A 371 18.43 -11.12 27.20
N TYR A 372 18.87 -9.96 26.69
CA TYR A 372 18.35 -8.66 27.07
C TYR A 372 18.54 -7.61 25.95
N ILE A 373 17.88 -6.46 26.09
CA ILE A 373 18.05 -5.27 25.25
C ILE A 373 18.36 -4.03 26.10
N GLN A 374 19.27 -3.19 25.62
CA GLN A 374 19.64 -1.96 26.30
C GLN A 374 18.54 -0.89 26.22
N ASN A 375 18.42 -0.07 27.26
CA ASN A 375 17.40 0.98 27.36
C ASN A 375 17.51 2.08 26.30
N SER A 376 18.66 2.22 25.64
CA SER A 376 18.92 3.16 24.54
C SER A 376 18.25 2.75 23.23
N ALA A 377 17.83 1.49 23.11
CA ALA A 377 17.19 0.98 21.92
C ALA A 377 15.77 1.55 21.72
N THR A 378 15.24 1.34 20.52
CA THR A 378 13.89 1.76 20.14
C THR A 378 13.13 0.59 19.55
N ILE A 379 11.85 0.52 19.88
CA ILE A 379 10.87 -0.26 19.13
C ILE A 379 10.51 0.56 17.89
N ARG A 380 10.48 -0.08 16.74
CA ARG A 380 9.98 0.44 15.48
C ARG A 380 8.73 -0.33 15.09
N ILE A 381 7.70 0.39 14.67
CA ILE A 381 6.42 -0.21 14.26
C ILE A 381 6.26 0.05 12.76
N GLY A 382 6.14 -1.02 11.99
CA GLY A 382 5.77 -0.95 10.57
C GLY A 382 6.87 -0.51 9.59
N GLY A 383 8.08 -0.15 10.03
CA GLY A 383 9.14 0.31 9.11
C GLY A 383 10.48 0.69 9.74
N GLN A 384 11.58 0.59 8.99
CA GLN A 384 12.94 0.74 9.54
C GLN A 384 13.58 2.12 9.35
N THR A 385 13.45 2.71 8.17
CA THR A 385 14.14 3.95 7.78
C THR A 385 13.28 4.79 6.84
N THR A 386 13.61 6.08 6.71
CA THR A 386 12.90 7.01 5.82
C THR A 386 12.92 6.60 4.34
N ALA A 387 13.92 5.81 3.92
CA ALA A 387 14.04 5.27 2.56
C ALA A 387 13.04 4.14 2.22
N GLY A 388 12.09 3.82 3.12
CA GLY A 388 11.07 2.80 2.87
C GLY A 388 11.53 1.36 3.07
N LEU A 389 12.75 1.16 3.61
CA LEU A 389 13.30 -0.17 3.84
C LEU A 389 12.40 -0.99 4.77
N ARG A 390 12.04 -2.18 4.30
CA ARG A 390 11.24 -3.18 5.02
C ARG A 390 9.93 -2.65 5.61
N HIS A 391 9.32 -1.66 4.97
CA HIS A 391 8.05 -1.12 5.44
C HIS A 391 6.91 -2.11 5.25
N LEU A 392 6.01 -2.15 6.23
CA LEU A 392 4.66 -2.62 6.04
C LEU A 392 3.95 -1.68 5.04
N PHE A 393 2.98 -2.25 4.33
CA PHE A 393 1.93 -1.52 3.62
C PHE A 393 0.60 -2.08 4.10
N GLY A 394 0.00 -1.43 5.10
CA GLY A 394 -1.12 -2.01 5.82
C GLY A 394 -1.41 -1.33 7.15
N HIS A 395 -2.16 -1.99 8.01
CA HIS A 395 -2.61 -1.43 9.28
C HIS A 395 -2.12 -2.22 10.47
N ILE A 396 -1.88 -1.51 11.56
CA ILE A 396 -1.52 -2.07 12.87
C ILE A 396 -2.54 -1.59 13.91
N ARG A 397 -3.01 -2.52 14.75
CA ARG A 397 -3.89 -2.23 15.89
C ARG A 397 -3.52 -3.13 17.09
N ASN A 398 -3.89 -2.68 18.28
CA ASN A 398 -3.76 -3.45 19.53
C ASN A 398 -2.36 -4.05 19.78
N PHE A 399 -1.29 -3.30 19.48
CA PHE A 399 0.07 -3.71 19.81
C PHE A 399 0.25 -3.83 21.33
N ARG A 400 0.78 -4.96 21.78
CA ARG A 400 1.05 -5.30 23.19
C ARG A 400 2.39 -5.99 23.30
N ILE A 401 3.14 -5.62 24.33
CA ILE A 401 4.41 -6.23 24.72
C ILE A 401 4.44 -6.49 26.22
#